data_AF-A0A1X2HTA1-F1
#
_entry.id   AF-A0A1X2HTA1-F1
#
_cell.length_a   1.000
_cell.length_b   1.000
_cell.length_c   1.000
_cell.angle_alpha   90.00
_cell.angle_beta   90.00
_cell.angle_gamma   90.00
#
_symmetry.space_group_name_H-M   'P 1'
#
loop_
_entity.id
_entity.type
_entity.pdbx_description
1 polymer ?
#
loop_
_entity_poly.entity_id
_entity_poly.type
_entity_poly.pdbx_seq_one_letter_code
_entity_poly.pdbx_strand_id
1 'polypeptide(L)'
;MTPRMVYKWYSVVYNTSFVVGIAGYAVVLLVFFGLGSLFSSEPGVMQFGLLLLSYGLYFGVLGRDFVEICSDRMAATVGYYSEDGFPRKHLNNNICAVCGQATANDIGSLTDPQQKAMFVDDTAHQLACKHVFHEKCIRGWCLIGKKDICPYCKEKVDLKQFKKNPWDTQQQLYLNILDGVRYLVVWQPLIFGAVQLSYYLLGLD
;
A
#
# COMPACT_ATOMS: atom_id res chain seq x y z
N MET A 1 12.19 -7.77 12.08
CA MET A 1 11.97 -6.46 11.44
C MET A 1 10.74 -5.82 12.06
N THR A 2 10.81 -4.59 12.51
CA THR A 2 9.64 -3.95 13.13
C THR A 2 8.68 -3.48 12.03
N PRO A 3 7.36 -3.80 12.12
CA PRO A 3 6.36 -3.40 11.12
C PRO A 3 6.41 -1.92 10.75
N ARG A 4 6.75 -1.08 11.72
CA ARG A 4 6.87 0.37 11.55
C ARG A 4 7.94 0.78 10.53
N MET A 5 9.06 0.08 10.44
CA MET A 5 10.09 0.42 9.45
C MET A 5 9.61 0.15 8.03
N VAL A 6 8.91 -0.97 7.81
CA VAL A 6 8.34 -1.34 6.51
C VAL A 6 7.31 -0.30 6.07
N TYR A 7 6.39 0.07 6.97
CA TYR A 7 5.37 1.08 6.67
C TYR A 7 5.96 2.48 6.45
N LYS A 8 7.00 2.86 7.20
CA LYS A 8 7.69 4.14 7.00
C LYS A 8 8.43 4.19 5.67
N TRP A 9 9.15 3.12 5.32
CA TRP A 9 9.83 2.99 4.04
C TRP A 9 8.83 3.04 2.88
N TYR A 10 7.71 2.31 3.00
CA TYR A 10 6.63 2.37 2.03
C TYR A 10 6.10 3.78 1.82
N SER A 11 5.84 4.52 2.90
CA SER A 11 5.35 5.89 2.83
C SER A 11 6.33 6.81 2.07
N VAL A 12 7.64 6.61 2.23
CA VAL A 12 8.65 7.37 1.49
C VAL A 12 8.63 7.02 -0.01
N VAL A 13 8.62 5.73 -0.35
CA VAL A 13 8.55 5.26 -1.75
C VAL A 13 7.27 5.77 -2.42
N TYR A 14 6.13 5.62 -1.74
CA TYR A 14 4.84 6.13 -2.16
C TYR A 14 4.87 7.63 -2.45
N ASN A 15 5.35 8.43 -1.50
CA ASN A 15 5.38 9.88 -1.66
C ASN A 15 6.31 10.32 -2.79
N THR A 16 7.45 9.62 -2.94
CA THR A 16 8.40 9.89 -4.03
C THR A 16 7.77 9.57 -5.38
N SER A 17 7.19 8.38 -5.55
CA SER A 17 6.51 7.98 -6.79
C SER A 17 5.33 8.90 -7.13
N PHE A 18 4.60 9.36 -6.11
CA PHE A 18 3.50 10.31 -6.26
C PHE A 18 3.97 11.68 -6.76
N VAL A 19 5.00 12.25 -6.13
CA VAL A 19 5.59 13.54 -6.53
C VAL A 19 6.17 13.46 -7.94
N VAL A 20 6.90 12.39 -8.25
CA VAL A 20 7.43 12.14 -9.60
C VAL A 20 6.28 12.03 -10.60
N GLY A 21 5.25 11.22 -10.34
CA GLY A 21 4.09 11.09 -11.21
C GLY A 21 3.37 12.42 -11.47
N ILE A 22 3.16 13.24 -10.44
CA ILE A 22 2.56 14.58 -10.58
C ILE A 22 3.45 15.51 -11.39
N ALA A 23 4.76 15.52 -11.12
CA ALA A 23 5.70 16.36 -11.88
C ALA A 23 5.68 15.99 -13.37
N GLY A 24 5.67 14.68 -13.69
CA GLY A 24 5.58 14.21 -15.07
C GLY A 24 4.27 14.61 -15.74
N TYR A 25 3.15 14.47 -15.03
CA TYR A 25 1.83 14.91 -15.50
C TYR A 25 1.78 16.42 -15.75
N ALA A 26 2.35 17.23 -14.85
CA ALA A 26 2.43 18.68 -15.00
C ALA A 26 3.25 19.07 -16.23
N VAL A 27 4.39 18.42 -16.48
CA VAL A 27 5.21 18.64 -17.69
C VAL A 27 4.42 18.32 -18.96
N VAL A 28 3.70 17.20 -18.99
CA VAL A 28 2.84 16.84 -20.13
C VAL A 28 1.74 17.87 -20.36
N LEU A 29 1.05 18.31 -19.29
CA LEU A 29 0.01 19.34 -19.40
C LEU A 29 0.56 20.68 -19.91
N LEU A 30 1.72 21.11 -19.42
CA LEU A 30 2.35 22.35 -19.85
C LEU A 30 2.68 22.34 -21.35
N VAL A 31 3.15 21.20 -21.88
CA VAL A 31 3.35 21.03 -23.32
C VAL A 31 2.02 21.09 -24.07
N PHE A 32 0.98 20.41 -23.59
CA PHE A 32 -0.35 20.42 -24.21
C PHE A 32 -1.01 21.80 -24.28
N PHE A 33 -0.82 22.65 -23.27
CA PHE A 33 -1.33 24.04 -23.26
C PHE A 33 -0.54 25.01 -24.14
N GLY A 34 0.45 24.53 -24.90
CA GLY A 34 1.24 25.36 -25.82
C GLY A 34 2.30 26.21 -25.13
N LEU A 35 2.48 26.09 -23.82
CA LEU A 35 3.62 26.68 -23.09
C LEU A 35 4.94 25.95 -23.42
N GLY A 36 4.87 24.82 -24.13
CA GLY A 36 6.02 24.13 -24.72
C GLY A 36 6.83 25.02 -25.68
N SER A 37 6.22 26.02 -26.31
CA SER A 37 6.91 26.94 -27.23
C SER A 37 7.92 27.87 -26.55
N LEU A 38 7.88 27.99 -25.21
CA LEU A 38 8.89 28.71 -24.42
C LEU A 38 10.19 27.91 -24.26
N PHE A 39 10.13 26.57 -24.44
CA PHE A 39 11.29 25.68 -24.37
C PHE A 39 11.65 25.25 -25.79
N SER A 40 12.86 25.60 -26.25
CA SER A 40 13.35 25.38 -27.63
C SER A 40 13.53 23.90 -28.06
N SER A 41 12.99 22.94 -27.32
CA SER A 41 13.15 21.50 -27.53
C SER A 41 11.82 20.74 -27.37
N GLU A 42 10.84 21.05 -28.23
CA GLU A 42 9.46 20.54 -28.12
C GLU A 42 9.30 19.01 -27.99
N PRO A 43 9.93 18.16 -28.84
CA PRO A 43 9.75 16.71 -28.73
C PRO A 43 10.47 16.11 -27.51
N GLY A 44 11.59 16.69 -27.08
CA GLY A 44 12.40 16.19 -25.98
C GLY A 44 11.72 16.36 -24.62
N VAL A 45 11.07 17.50 -24.39
CA VAL A 45 10.37 17.80 -23.13
C VAL A 45 9.13 16.92 -22.97
N MET A 46 8.39 16.66 -24.05
CA MET A 46 7.24 15.74 -24.04
C MET A 46 7.66 14.31 -23.70
N GLN A 47 8.72 13.80 -24.36
CA GLN A 47 9.25 12.46 -24.09
C GLN A 47 9.76 12.33 -22.65
N PHE A 48 10.46 13.36 -22.16
CA PHE A 48 10.91 13.40 -20.76
C PHE A 48 9.74 13.40 -19.78
N GLY A 49 8.69 14.19 -20.03
CA GLY A 49 7.48 14.22 -19.21
C GLY A 49 6.74 12.88 -19.19
N LEU A 50 6.59 12.24 -20.35
CA LEU A 50 5.97 10.92 -20.47
C LEU A 50 6.79 9.83 -19.78
N LEU A 51 8.11 9.86 -19.91
CA LEU A 51 9.02 8.92 -19.26
C LEU A 51 8.97 9.10 -17.74
N LEU A 52 9.00 10.33 -17.25
CA LEU A 52 8.93 10.62 -15.82
C LEU A 52 7.56 10.20 -15.24
N LEU A 53 6.47 10.41 -15.98
CA LEU A 53 5.13 9.92 -15.63
C LEU A 53 5.08 8.38 -15.60
N SER A 54 5.62 7.71 -16.61
CA SER A 54 5.59 6.25 -16.71
C SER A 54 6.42 5.59 -15.60
N TYR A 55 7.59 6.13 -15.27
CA TYR A 55 8.41 5.66 -14.15
C TYR A 55 7.72 5.91 -12.80
N GLY A 56 7.10 7.08 -12.60
CA GLY A 56 6.35 7.38 -11.38
C GLY A 56 5.19 6.40 -11.14
N LEU A 57 4.43 6.09 -12.20
CA LEU A 57 3.36 5.09 -12.14
C LEU A 57 3.91 3.67 -11.93
N TYR A 58 4.97 3.28 -12.65
CA TYR A 58 5.58 1.96 -12.55
C TYR A 58 6.07 1.65 -11.13
N PHE A 59 6.89 2.53 -10.55
CA PHE A 59 7.38 2.36 -9.19
C PHE A 59 6.27 2.50 -8.14
N GLY A 60 5.21 3.26 -8.45
CA GLY A 60 3.99 3.32 -7.63
C GLY A 60 3.27 1.96 -7.55
N VAL A 61 3.01 1.33 -8.70
CA VAL A 61 2.38 -0.01 -8.78
C VAL A 61 3.27 -1.07 -8.11
N LEU A 62 4.55 -1.11 -8.47
CA LEU A 62 5.49 -2.08 -7.86
C LEU A 62 5.59 -1.92 -6.34
N GLY A 63 5.70 -0.69 -5.85
CA GLY A 63 5.75 -0.41 -4.41
C GLY A 63 4.50 -0.89 -3.70
N ARG A 64 3.35 -0.82 -4.35
CA ARG A 64 2.08 -1.31 -3.81
C ARG A 64 2.02 -2.84 -3.71
N ASP A 65 2.41 -3.54 -4.77
CA ASP A 65 2.43 -5.01 -4.81
C ASP A 65 3.43 -5.58 -3.79
N PHE A 66 4.62 -4.97 -3.71
CA PHE A 66 5.65 -5.38 -2.76
C PHE A 66 5.17 -5.30 -1.32
N VAL A 67 4.45 -4.22 -0.96
CA VAL A 67 4.01 -4.02 0.42
C VAL A 67 2.83 -4.90 0.83
N GLU A 68 2.01 -5.32 -0.12
CA GLU A 68 1.02 -6.37 0.14
C GLU A 68 1.72 -7.66 0.57
N ILE A 69 2.67 -8.12 -0.25
CA ILE A 69 3.45 -9.34 0.00
C ILE A 69 4.26 -9.22 1.29
N CYS A 70 4.89 -8.08 1.54
CA CYS A 70 5.64 -7.85 2.77
C CYS A 70 4.75 -7.86 4.01
N SER A 71 3.53 -7.32 3.93
CA SER A 71 2.59 -7.33 5.05
C SER A 71 2.20 -8.76 5.40
N ASP A 72 1.91 -9.60 4.41
CA ASP A 72 1.57 -11.01 4.61
C ASP A 72 2.75 -11.81 5.18
N ARG A 73 3.95 -11.63 4.60
CA ARG A 73 5.17 -12.29 5.08
C ARG A 73 5.55 -11.87 6.50
N MET A 74 5.38 -10.60 6.82
CA MET A 74 5.65 -10.08 8.15
C MET A 74 4.70 -10.70 9.18
N ALA A 75 3.39 -10.69 8.93
CA ALA A 75 2.41 -11.29 9.82
C ALA A 75 2.63 -12.81 9.96
N ALA A 76 2.95 -13.51 8.87
CA ALA A 76 3.27 -14.94 8.88
C ALA A 76 4.55 -15.26 9.67
N THR A 77 5.57 -14.39 9.61
CA THR A 77 6.84 -14.58 10.33
C THR A 77 6.67 -14.54 11.85
N VAL A 78 5.71 -13.76 12.37
CA VAL A 78 5.39 -13.76 13.81
C VAL A 78 4.79 -15.10 14.26
N GLY A 79 4.05 -15.76 13.35
CA GLY A 79 3.48 -17.10 13.55
C GLY A 79 2.05 -17.14 14.07
N TYR A 80 1.42 -15.97 14.28
CA TYR A 80 0.01 -15.85 14.66
C TYR A 80 -0.94 -15.71 13.46
N TYR A 81 -0.41 -15.47 12.25
CA TYR A 81 -1.17 -15.39 11.00
C TYR A 81 -0.72 -16.49 10.02
N SER A 82 -1.68 -17.06 9.29
CA SER A 82 -1.46 -17.99 8.19
C SER A 82 -2.52 -17.82 7.10
N GLU A 83 -2.08 -17.75 5.84
CA GLU A 83 -2.99 -17.62 4.69
C GLU A 83 -3.93 -18.84 4.58
N ASP A 84 -3.37 -20.06 4.59
CA ASP A 84 -4.11 -21.29 4.25
C ASP A 84 -4.25 -22.33 5.38
N GLY A 85 -4.35 -21.88 6.64
CA GLY A 85 -4.53 -22.83 7.74
C GLY A 85 -4.80 -22.23 9.11
N PHE A 86 -4.74 -23.09 10.12
CA PHE A 86 -4.76 -22.70 11.52
C PHE A 86 -3.41 -22.06 11.92
N PRO A 87 -3.43 -21.00 12.73
CA PRO A 87 -2.21 -20.32 13.16
C PRO A 87 -1.30 -21.26 13.94
N ARG A 88 0.01 -21.14 13.73
CA ARG A 88 1.01 -22.02 14.38
C ARG A 88 1.18 -21.75 15.88
N LYS A 89 0.73 -20.59 16.35
CA LYS A 89 0.80 -20.16 17.75
C LYS A 89 -0.57 -19.70 18.24
N HIS A 90 -0.89 -20.06 19.48
CA HIS A 90 -2.06 -19.55 20.19
C HIS A 90 -1.82 -18.10 20.62
N LEU A 91 -2.78 -17.22 20.35
CA LEU A 91 -2.69 -15.79 20.69
C LEU A 91 -3.15 -15.56 22.13
N ASN A 92 -2.31 -14.86 22.92
CA ASN A 92 -2.69 -14.39 24.26
C ASN A 92 -3.31 -12.99 24.15
N ASN A 93 -4.28 -12.67 25.03
CA ASN A 93 -5.10 -11.45 24.95
C ASN A 93 -4.34 -10.11 24.99
N ASN A 94 -3.07 -10.12 25.43
CA ASN A 94 -2.26 -8.92 25.61
C ASN A 94 -1.12 -8.80 24.59
N ILE A 95 -1.13 -9.58 23.49
CA ILE A 95 -0.08 -9.56 22.46
C ILE A 95 -0.70 -9.21 21.11
N CYS A 96 -0.09 -8.27 20.39
CA CYS A 96 -0.51 -7.93 19.05
C CYS A 96 -0.03 -8.98 18.03
N ALA A 97 -0.95 -9.60 17.28
CA ALA A 97 -0.60 -10.66 16.33
C ALA A 97 0.26 -10.19 15.13
N VAL A 98 0.26 -8.88 14.84
CA VAL A 98 0.98 -8.29 13.69
C VAL A 98 2.44 -7.99 14.02
N CYS A 99 2.74 -7.51 15.22
CA CYS A 99 4.11 -7.15 15.64
C CYS A 99 4.72 -8.13 16.66
N GLY A 100 3.89 -8.98 17.29
CA GLY A 100 4.32 -9.93 18.31
C GLY A 100 4.67 -9.32 19.67
N GLN A 101 4.37 -8.05 19.90
CA GLN A 101 4.69 -7.34 21.14
C GLN A 101 3.45 -7.10 22.02
N ALA A 102 3.69 -6.88 23.31
CA ALA A 102 2.63 -6.63 24.28
C ALA A 102 1.86 -5.33 23.98
N THR A 103 0.55 -5.34 24.21
CA THR A 103 -0.34 -4.17 24.08
C THR A 103 -0.47 -3.46 25.43
N ALA A 104 -0.67 -2.14 25.40
CA ALA A 104 -0.58 -1.19 26.52
C ALA A 104 -1.56 -1.40 27.71
N ASN A 105 -2.35 -2.47 27.74
CA ASN A 105 -3.14 -2.82 28.94
C ASN A 105 -2.27 -3.33 30.12
N ASP A 106 -0.94 -3.34 29.96
CA ASP A 106 0.04 -3.71 30.99
C ASP A 106 1.05 -2.57 31.27
N ILE A 107 0.65 -1.30 31.14
CA ILE A 107 1.46 -0.15 31.60
C ILE A 107 1.68 -0.17 33.14
N GLY A 108 1.00 -1.05 33.86
CA GLY A 108 1.10 -1.17 35.32
C GLY A 108 2.25 -2.03 35.87
N SER A 109 2.98 -2.83 35.09
CA SER A 109 3.85 -3.87 35.69
C SER A 109 5.28 -4.05 35.16
N LEU A 110 5.84 -3.12 34.37
CA LEU A 110 7.25 -3.22 33.97
C LEU A 110 8.07 -2.01 34.41
N THR A 111 8.65 -2.16 35.60
CA THR A 111 9.69 -1.35 36.25
C THR A 111 11.10 -1.68 35.70
N ASP A 112 11.31 -1.66 34.38
CA ASP A 112 12.66 -1.81 33.81
C ASP A 112 12.97 -0.75 32.73
N PRO A 113 13.85 0.23 33.01
CA PRO A 113 14.18 1.32 32.07
C PRO A 113 14.98 0.89 30.83
N GLN A 114 15.46 -0.36 30.73
CA GLN A 114 16.15 -0.87 29.52
C GLN A 114 15.20 -1.46 28.47
N GLN A 115 13.97 -1.84 28.83
CA GLN A 115 12.88 -2.11 27.89
C GLN A 115 12.07 -0.83 27.68
N LYS A 116 12.70 0.21 27.14
CA LYS A 116 11.94 1.29 26.52
C LYS A 116 11.22 0.71 25.32
N ALA A 117 10.04 0.14 25.55
CA ALA A 117 9.24 -0.48 24.51
C ALA A 117 9.10 0.55 23.39
N MET A 118 9.54 0.19 22.20
CA MET A 118 9.52 1.06 21.02
C MET A 118 8.10 1.57 20.67
N PHE A 119 7.07 1.10 21.40
CA PHE A 119 5.63 1.31 21.24
C PHE A 119 4.93 1.94 22.45
N VAL A 120 5.65 2.62 23.37
CA VAL A 120 5.07 3.27 24.57
C VAL A 120 3.89 4.22 24.27
N ASP A 121 3.76 4.70 23.04
CA ASP A 121 2.77 5.71 22.63
C ASP A 121 1.64 5.20 21.70
N ASP A 122 1.54 3.87 21.49
CA ASP A 122 0.45 3.32 20.66
C ASP A 122 -0.72 2.86 21.53
N THR A 123 -1.83 3.58 21.37
CA THR A 123 -3.16 3.18 21.81
C THR A 123 -3.49 1.77 21.33
N ALA A 124 -3.92 0.93 22.27
CA ALA A 124 -4.49 -0.36 21.95
C ALA A 124 -5.89 -0.15 21.34
N HIS A 125 -6.19 -0.84 20.25
CA HIS A 125 -7.47 -0.83 19.59
C HIS A 125 -8.07 -2.24 19.58
N GLN A 126 -9.29 -2.38 20.09
CA GLN A 126 -10.01 -3.64 20.13
C GLN A 126 -10.98 -3.72 18.95
N LEU A 127 -10.88 -4.80 18.17
CA LEU A 127 -11.80 -5.09 17.08
C LEU A 127 -13.12 -5.70 17.59
N ALA A 128 -14.16 -5.73 16.74
CA ALA A 128 -15.43 -6.40 17.03
C ALA A 128 -15.26 -7.88 17.43
N CYS A 129 -14.26 -8.54 16.84
CA CYS A 129 -13.86 -9.92 17.14
C CYS A 129 -13.13 -10.09 18.50
N LYS A 130 -13.11 -9.04 19.34
CA LYS A 130 -12.48 -8.94 20.67
C LYS A 130 -10.96 -9.01 20.71
N HIS A 131 -10.27 -9.22 19.58
CA HIS A 131 -8.82 -9.19 19.50
C HIS A 131 -8.27 -7.75 19.60
N VAL A 132 -7.19 -7.59 20.36
CA VAL A 132 -6.57 -6.28 20.65
C VAL A 132 -5.25 -6.13 19.88
N PHE A 133 -5.08 -5.00 19.21
CA PHE A 133 -3.88 -4.68 18.42
C PHE A 133 -3.40 -3.26 18.73
N HIS A 134 -2.16 -2.92 18.38
CA HIS A 134 -1.76 -1.50 18.34
C HIS A 134 -2.48 -0.79 17.18
N GLU A 135 -3.01 0.41 17.42
CA GLU A 135 -3.76 1.20 16.41
C GLU A 135 -2.97 1.34 15.10
N LYS A 136 -1.66 1.59 15.17
CA LYS A 136 -0.80 1.71 13.98
C LYS A 136 -0.58 0.39 13.25
N CYS A 137 -0.49 -0.73 13.97
CA CYS A 137 -0.28 -2.05 13.36
C CYS A 137 -1.53 -2.52 12.61
N ILE A 138 -2.71 -2.40 13.23
CA ILE A 138 -3.97 -2.77 12.58
C ILE A 138 -4.32 -1.80 11.45
N ARG A 139 -4.04 -0.50 11.60
CA ARG A 139 -4.18 0.47 10.52
C ARG A 139 -3.26 0.17 9.34
N GLY A 140 -2.00 -0.22 9.61
CA GLY A 140 -1.07 -0.69 8.59
C GLY A 140 -1.57 -1.90 7.83
N TRP A 141 -2.05 -2.91 8.56
CA TRP A 141 -2.65 -4.10 7.98
C TRP A 141 -3.85 -3.77 7.07
N CYS A 142 -4.78 -2.97 7.55
CA CYS A 142 -6.02 -2.68 6.82
C CYS A 142 -5.85 -1.69 5.67
N LEU A 143 -5.13 -0.59 5.86
CA LEU A 143 -4.98 0.46 4.84
C LEU A 143 -3.87 0.16 3.85
N ILE A 144 -2.70 -0.26 4.33
CA ILE A 144 -1.51 -0.41 3.51
C ILE A 144 -1.42 -1.82 2.91
N GLY A 145 -1.82 -2.85 3.66
CA GLY A 145 -1.93 -4.23 3.17
C GLY A 145 -3.22 -4.52 2.39
N LYS A 146 -4.20 -3.60 2.36
CA LYS A 146 -5.54 -3.79 1.78
C LYS A 146 -6.25 -5.05 2.28
N LYS A 147 -6.06 -5.40 3.56
CA LYS A 147 -6.71 -6.55 4.20
C LYS A 147 -7.83 -6.06 5.10
N ASP A 148 -9.08 -6.37 4.75
CA ASP A 148 -10.26 -6.05 5.56
C ASP A 148 -10.62 -7.15 6.57
N ILE A 149 -9.63 -7.97 6.95
CA ILE A 149 -9.81 -9.13 7.82
C ILE A 149 -8.91 -9.07 9.05
N CYS A 150 -9.38 -9.63 10.16
CA CYS A 150 -8.59 -9.81 11.36
C CYS A 150 -7.43 -10.79 11.07
N PRO A 151 -6.17 -10.43 11.41
CA PRO A 151 -5.00 -11.30 11.21
C PRO A 151 -5.06 -12.64 11.96
N TYR A 152 -5.97 -12.83 12.91
CA TYR A 152 -6.06 -14.08 13.68
C TYR A 152 -7.32 -14.87 13.33
N CYS A 153 -8.50 -14.31 13.60
CA CYS A 153 -9.77 -15.02 13.37
C CYS A 153 -10.34 -14.88 11.95
N LYS A 154 -9.72 -14.08 11.08
CA LYS A 154 -10.19 -13.79 9.70
C LYS A 154 -11.59 -13.19 9.61
N GLU A 155 -12.14 -12.72 10.72
CA GLU A 155 -13.40 -11.97 10.74
C GLU A 155 -13.21 -10.60 10.08
N LYS A 156 -14.23 -10.14 9.34
CA LYS A 156 -14.16 -8.85 8.66
C LYS A 156 -14.08 -7.70 9.65
N VAL A 157 -13.27 -6.72 9.31
CA VAL A 157 -12.99 -5.54 10.13
C VAL A 157 -13.65 -4.31 9.51
N ASP A 158 -14.34 -3.52 10.33
CA ASP A 158 -14.97 -2.28 9.89
C ASP A 158 -13.93 -1.19 9.55
N LEU A 159 -13.59 -1.06 8.27
CA LEU A 159 -12.63 -0.08 7.75
C LEU A 159 -13.02 1.39 8.06
N LYS A 160 -14.31 1.66 8.32
CA LYS A 160 -14.81 3.01 8.63
C LYS A 160 -14.20 3.56 9.92
N GLN A 161 -13.89 2.70 10.89
CA GLN A 161 -13.32 3.10 12.19
C GLN A 161 -11.90 3.66 12.07
N PHE A 162 -11.19 3.33 10.99
CA PHE A 162 -9.82 3.76 10.72
C PHE A 162 -9.72 5.00 9.82
N LYS A 163 -10.83 5.46 9.23
CA LYS A 163 -10.92 6.64 8.34
C LYS A 163 -11.21 7.93 9.12
N LYS A 164 -10.42 8.24 10.15
CA LYS A 164 -10.63 9.45 10.96
C LYS A 164 -10.24 10.72 10.21
N ASN A 165 -9.27 10.64 9.27
CA ASN A 165 -8.77 11.81 8.54
C ASN A 165 -9.16 11.78 7.05
N PRO A 166 -9.52 12.95 6.46
CA PRO A 166 -9.81 13.06 5.03
C PRO A 166 -8.58 12.76 4.14
N TRP A 167 -7.37 12.83 4.70
CA TRP A 167 -6.16 12.42 3.99
C TRP A 167 -6.09 10.91 3.73
N ASP A 168 -6.72 10.08 4.58
CA ASP A 168 -6.74 8.63 4.39
C ASP A 168 -7.58 8.23 3.17
N THR A 169 -8.62 9.00 2.85
CA THR A 169 -9.45 8.75 1.66
C THR A 169 -8.72 9.13 0.38
N GLN A 170 -7.88 10.19 0.41
CA GLN A 170 -7.04 10.56 -0.73
C GLN A 170 -6.00 9.49 -1.03
N GLN A 171 -5.32 8.99 0.01
CA GLN A 171 -4.38 7.89 -0.14
C GLN A 171 -5.08 6.65 -0.71
N GLN A 172 -6.27 6.30 -0.20
CA GLN A 172 -7.04 5.16 -0.71
C GLN A 172 -7.48 5.33 -2.18
N LEU A 173 -7.90 6.53 -2.58
CA LEU A 173 -8.26 6.82 -3.97
C LEU A 173 -7.08 6.60 -4.91
N TYR A 174 -5.91 7.14 -4.55
CA TYR A 174 -4.71 6.95 -5.37
C TYR A 174 -4.28 5.49 -5.44
N LEU A 175 -4.37 4.75 -4.32
CA LEU A 175 -4.11 3.30 -4.33
C LEU A 175 -5.07 2.54 -5.26
N ASN A 176 -6.35 2.91 -5.27
CA ASN A 176 -7.32 2.34 -6.20
C ASN A 176 -7.00 2.70 -7.66
N ILE A 177 -6.51 3.91 -7.93
CA ILE A 177 -6.05 4.32 -9.27
C ILE A 177 -4.87 3.45 -9.70
N LEU A 178 -3.88 3.22 -8.84
CA LEU A 178 -2.75 2.34 -9.13
C LEU A 178 -3.20 0.90 -9.42
N ASP A 179 -4.16 0.36 -8.64
CA ASP A 179 -4.75 -0.96 -8.91
C ASP A 179 -5.45 -0.99 -10.28
N GLY A 180 -6.13 0.09 -10.66
CA GLY A 180 -6.76 0.26 -11.97
C GLY A 180 -5.73 0.31 -13.11
N VAL A 181 -4.62 1.03 -12.93
CA VAL A 181 -3.50 1.07 -13.88
C VAL A 181 -2.88 -0.33 -14.05
N ARG A 182 -2.66 -1.06 -12.95
CA ARG A 182 -2.18 -2.44 -12.99
C ARG A 182 -3.10 -3.34 -13.81
N TYR A 183 -4.41 -3.24 -13.59
CA TYR A 183 -5.40 -3.96 -14.39
C TYR A 183 -5.27 -3.59 -15.87
N LEU A 184 -5.26 -2.30 -16.21
CA LEU A 184 -5.10 -1.82 -17.59
C LEU A 184 -3.85 -2.42 -18.27
N VAL A 185 -2.70 -2.42 -17.59
CA VAL A 185 -1.44 -3.01 -18.11
C VAL A 185 -1.59 -4.50 -18.39
N VAL A 186 -2.23 -5.27 -17.52
CA VAL A 186 -2.46 -6.71 -17.73
C VAL A 186 -3.37 -6.97 -18.94
N TRP A 187 -4.28 -6.05 -19.26
CA TRP A 187 -5.15 -6.16 -20.44
C TRP A 187 -4.48 -5.74 -21.76
N GLN A 188 -3.34 -5.05 -21.73
CA GLN A 188 -2.66 -4.59 -22.95
C GLN A 188 -2.36 -5.72 -23.96
N PRO A 189 -1.81 -6.89 -23.58
CA PRO A 189 -1.57 -7.99 -24.52
C PRO A 189 -2.85 -8.58 -25.11
N LEU A 190 -3.95 -8.61 -24.34
CA LEU A 190 -5.25 -9.06 -24.84
C LEU A 190 -5.82 -8.07 -25.85
N ILE A 191 -5.66 -6.77 -25.61
CA ILE A 191 -6.10 -5.71 -26.54
C ILE A 191 -5.30 -5.80 -27.84
N PHE A 192 -3.97 -5.87 -27.78
CA PHE A 192 -3.14 -6.01 -28.99
C PHE A 192 -3.44 -7.30 -29.74
N GLY A 193 -3.63 -8.42 -29.03
CA GLY A 193 -4.04 -9.68 -29.64
C GLY A 193 -5.39 -9.61 -30.34
N ALA A 194 -6.39 -8.97 -29.72
CA ALA A 194 -7.71 -8.77 -30.31
C ALA A 194 -7.67 -7.84 -31.53
N VAL A 195 -6.89 -6.76 -31.46
CA VAL A 195 -6.69 -5.83 -32.57
C VAL A 195 -6.03 -6.56 -33.74
N GLN A 196 -4.96 -7.32 -33.51
CA GLN A 196 -4.28 -8.06 -34.56
C GLN A 196 -5.15 -9.17 -35.16
N LEU A 197 -5.95 -9.87 -34.34
CA LEU A 197 -6.97 -10.80 -34.82
C LEU A 197 -8.01 -10.10 -35.71
N SER A 198 -8.45 -8.89 -35.35
CA SER A 198 -9.40 -8.13 -36.16
C SER A 198 -8.83 -7.69 -37.50
N TYR A 199 -7.55 -7.30 -37.54
CA TYR A 199 -6.84 -7.00 -38.79
C TYR A 199 -6.72 -8.23 -39.69
N TYR A 200 -6.35 -9.38 -39.10
CA TYR A 200 -6.29 -10.65 -39.80
C TYR A 200 -7.66 -11.06 -40.41
N LEU A 201 -8.74 -10.95 -39.63
CA LEU A 201 -10.10 -11.29 -40.08
C LEU A 201 -10.64 -10.35 -41.16
N LEU A 202 -10.27 -9.07 -41.12
CA LEU A 202 -10.64 -8.08 -42.14
C LEU A 202 -9.76 -8.17 -43.40
N GLY A 203 -8.75 -9.06 -43.42
CA GLY A 203 -7.83 -9.22 -44.54
C GLY A 203 -6.95 -7.98 -44.78
N LEU A 204 -6.66 -7.22 -43.72
CA LEU A 204 -5.80 -6.04 -43.73
C LEU A 204 -4.38 -6.33 -43.20
N ASP A 205 -3.97 -7.61 -43.20
CA ASP A 205 -2.58 -8.04 -43.04
C ASP A 205 -1.89 -8.16 -44.42
#